data_AF-A0A946ZML7-F1
#
_entry.id   AF-A0A946ZML7-F1
#
_cell.length_a   1.000
_cell.length_b   1.000
_cell.length_c   1.000
_cell.angle_alpha   90.00
_cell.angle_beta   90.00
_cell.angle_gamma   90.00
#
_symmetry.space_group_name_H-M   'P 1'
#
loop_
_entity.id
_entity.type
_entity.pdbx_description
1 polymer ?
#
loop_
_entity_poly.entity_id
_entity_poly.type
_entity_poly.pdbx_seq_one_letter_code
_entity_poly.pdbx_strand_id
1 'polypeptide(L)' 'LHDHTVLQYYINRLSLNEKVKLLPITLREHYQSFMLPKGHPDFDLINVGLMKEIQDPSWENLQRKFDVKGQ' A
#
# COMPACT_ATOMS: atom_id res chain seq x y z
N LEU A 1 4.39 -11.35 12.42
CA LEU A 1 4.26 -10.09 11.66
C LEU A 1 3.58 -10.41 10.33
N HIS A 2 2.60 -9.64 9.91
CA HIS A 2 2.04 -9.73 8.57
C HIS A 2 1.83 -8.32 8.01
N ASP A 3 1.96 -8.17 6.70
CA ASP A 3 1.61 -6.92 6.02
C ASP A 3 0.07 -6.82 5.92
N HIS A 4 -0.49 -5.86 6.64
CA HIS A 4 -1.95 -5.65 6.70
C HIS A 4 -2.53 -5.33 5.32
N THR A 5 -1.87 -4.48 4.53
CA THR A 5 -2.34 -4.06 3.20
C THR A 5 -2.41 -5.24 2.25
N VAL A 6 -1.37 -6.08 2.23
CA VAL A 6 -1.32 -7.27 1.38
C VAL A 6 -2.38 -8.29 1.81
N LEU A 7 -2.51 -8.56 3.11
CA LEU A 7 -3.52 -9.51 3.57
C LEU A 7 -4.95 -9.02 3.36
N GLN A 8 -5.24 -7.74 3.64
CA GLN A 8 -6.55 -7.15 3.38
C GLN A 8 -6.93 -7.26 1.90
N TYR A 9 -5.97 -6.98 1.00
CA TYR A 9 -6.17 -7.17 -0.44
C TYR A 9 -6.58 -8.60 -0.79
N TYR A 10 -5.88 -9.62 -0.25
CA TYR A 10 -6.21 -11.02 -0.53
C TYR A 10 -7.54 -11.45 0.09
N ILE A 11 -7.83 -11.01 1.30
CA ILE A 11 -9.09 -11.32 1.99
C ILE A 11 -10.27 -10.77 1.17
N ASN A 12 -10.15 -9.54 0.66
CA ASN A 12 -11.16 -8.92 -0.20
C ASN A 12 -11.28 -9.62 -1.55
N ARG A 13 -10.15 -9.84 -2.25
CA ARG A 13 -10.12 -10.46 -3.58
C ARG A 13 -10.67 -11.89 -3.58
N LEU A 14 -10.42 -12.65 -2.52
CA LEU A 14 -10.84 -14.05 -2.39
C LEU A 14 -12.17 -14.19 -1.62
N SER A 15 -12.83 -13.08 -1.27
CA SER A 15 -14.10 -13.05 -0.53
C SER A 15 -14.06 -13.86 0.77
N LEU A 16 -12.95 -13.72 1.52
CA LEU A 16 -12.71 -14.48 2.76
C LEU A 16 -13.23 -13.76 4.01
N ASN A 17 -13.86 -12.59 3.87
CA ASN A 17 -14.32 -11.72 4.97
C ASN A 17 -15.17 -12.44 6.03
N GLU A 18 -15.91 -13.48 5.65
CA GLU A 18 -16.74 -14.29 6.56
C GLU A 18 -15.96 -15.41 7.26
N LYS A 19 -14.77 -15.75 6.77
CA LYS A 19 -13.97 -16.90 7.21
C LYS A 19 -12.74 -16.50 7.99
N VAL A 20 -12.20 -15.32 7.75
CA VAL A 20 -10.98 -14.82 8.37
C VAL A 20 -11.15 -13.36 8.76
N LYS A 21 -10.53 -12.97 9.88
CA LYS A 21 -10.52 -11.59 10.35
C LYS A 21 -9.08 -11.16 10.64
N LEU A 22 -8.72 -9.97 10.19
CA LEU A 22 -7.43 -9.37 10.55
C LEU A 22 -7.43 -8.98 12.02
N LEU A 23 -6.32 -9.28 12.69
CA LEU A 23 -6.13 -8.90 14.09
C LEU A 23 -5.84 -7.38 14.17
N PRO A 24 -6.33 -6.69 15.21
CA PRO A 24 -6.21 -5.23 15.33
C PRO A 24 -4.77 -4.73 15.58
N ILE A 25 -3.82 -5.65 15.81
CA ILE A 25 -2.43 -5.30 16.08
C ILE A 25 -1.67 -5.25 14.76
N THR A 26 -1.56 -4.05 14.21
CA THR A 26 -0.61 -3.73 13.14
C THR A 26 0.57 -2.97 13.72
N LEU A 27 1.79 -3.45 13.53
CA LEU A 27 2.97 -2.65 13.79
C LEU A 27 3.02 -1.54 12.73
N ARG A 28 3.03 -0.27 13.15
CA ARG A 28 3.17 0.90 12.27
C ARG A 28 4.62 1.03 11.78
N GLU A 29 5.17 -0.03 11.21
CA GLU A 29 6.58 -0.11 10.81
C GLU A 29 6.78 -0.11 9.29
N HIS A 30 5.70 -0.15 8.50
CA HIS A 30 5.79 -0.41 7.06
C HIS A 30 5.80 0.88 6.24
N TYR A 31 6.95 1.55 6.20
CA TYR A 31 7.26 2.43 5.07
C TYR A 31 7.49 1.57 3.83
N GLN A 32 6.61 1.69 2.82
CA GLN A 32 6.89 1.13 1.50
C GLN A 32 7.83 2.09 0.75
N SER A 33 8.91 1.56 0.20
CA SER A 33 9.87 2.30 -0.60
C SER A 33 10.09 1.62 -1.95
N PHE A 34 10.62 2.36 -2.89
CA PHE A 34 11.14 1.81 -4.13
C PHE A 34 12.67 1.86 -4.10
N MET A 35 13.32 0.98 -4.85
CA MET A 35 14.78 0.92 -4.94
C MET A 35 15.19 0.87 -6.41
N LEU A 36 16.30 1.52 -6.72
CA LEU A 36 16.97 1.48 -8.02
C LEU A 36 18.46 1.22 -7.79
N PRO A 37 19.21 0.77 -8.82
CA PRO A 37 20.66 0.69 -8.75
C PRO A 37 21.28 2.00 -8.29
N LYS A 38 22.38 1.91 -7.53
CA LYS A 38 23.06 3.10 -7.00
C LYS A 38 23.49 4.02 -8.16
N GLY A 39 23.11 5.29 -8.07
CA GLY A 39 23.44 6.30 -9.08
C GLY A 39 22.54 6.27 -10.32
N HIS A 40 21.39 5.58 -10.26
CA HIS A 40 20.42 5.63 -11.35
C HIS A 40 19.97 7.07 -11.61
N PRO A 41 20.07 7.59 -12.85
CA PRO A 41 19.82 9.01 -13.15
C PRO A 41 18.38 9.42 -12.85
N ASP A 42 17.43 8.49 -12.99
CA ASP A 42 16.01 8.78 -12.82
C ASP A 42 15.50 8.67 -11.38
N PHE A 43 16.36 8.35 -10.39
CA PHE A 43 15.92 8.13 -9.02
C PHE A 43 15.16 9.34 -8.45
N ASP A 44 15.72 10.54 -8.58
CA ASP A 44 15.12 11.75 -8.04
C ASP A 44 13.82 12.11 -8.76
N LEU A 45 13.78 11.91 -10.08
CA LEU A 45 12.60 12.18 -10.90
C LEU A 45 11.44 11.25 -10.52
N ILE A 46 11.72 9.95 -10.35
CA ILE A 46 10.74 8.96 -9.91
C ILE A 46 10.27 9.28 -8.49
N ASN A 47 11.19 9.63 -7.57
CA ASN A 47 10.83 9.96 -6.20
C ASN A 47 9.86 11.15 -6.13
N VAL A 48 10.16 12.24 -6.85
CA VAL A 48 9.28 13.41 -6.92
C VAL A 48 7.94 13.07 -7.56
N GLY A 49 7.94 12.28 -8.63
CA GLY A 49 6.72 11.80 -9.28
C GLY A 49 5.82 11.02 -8.31
N LEU A 50 6.40 10.06 -7.59
CA LEU A 50 5.67 9.27 -6.59
C LEU A 50 5.12 10.14 -5.46
N MET A 51 5.88 11.12 -4.97
CA MET A 51 5.37 12.03 -3.94
C MET A 51 4.17 12.85 -4.42
N LYS A 52 4.16 13.29 -5.69
CA LYS A 52 3.02 14.02 -6.28
C LYS A 52 1.79 13.12 -6.38
N GLU A 53 1.95 11.91 -6.90
CA GLU A 53 0.86 10.94 -7.03
C GLU A 53 0.25 10.58 -5.67
N ILE A 54 1.08 10.38 -4.63
CA ILE A 54 0.60 10.05 -3.27
C ILE A 54 -0.18 11.21 -2.63
N GLN A 55 0.18 12.46 -2.95
CA GLN A 55 -0.49 13.66 -2.46
C GLN A 55 -1.75 14.00 -3.26
N ASP A 56 -1.93 13.40 -4.44
CA ASP A 56 -3.11 13.63 -5.27
C ASP A 56 -4.36 13.00 -4.62
N PRO A 57 -5.52 13.68 -4.63
CA PRO A 57 -6.76 13.11 -4.12
C PRO A 57 -7.16 11.77 -4.78
N SER A 58 -6.75 11.54 -6.02
CA SER A 58 -6.96 10.28 -6.74
C SER A 58 -6.22 9.10 -6.13
N TRP A 59 -5.18 9.32 -5.32
CA TRP A 59 -4.52 8.28 -4.55
C TRP A 59 -5.48 7.56 -3.62
N GLU A 60 -6.35 8.32 -2.95
CA GLU A 60 -7.37 7.73 -2.09
C GLU A 60 -8.36 6.89 -2.92
N ASN A 61 -8.70 7.33 -4.13
CA ASN A 61 -9.55 6.54 -5.04
C ASN A 61 -8.87 5.23 -5.45
N LEU A 62 -7.56 5.24 -5.66
CA LEU A 62 -6.79 4.03 -5.95
C LEU A 62 -6.76 3.07 -4.76
N GLN A 63 -6.60 3.58 -3.54
CA GLN A 63 -6.70 2.78 -2.32
C GLN A 63 -8.09 2.18 -2.12
N ARG A 64 -9.16 2.96 -2.37
CA ARG A 64 -10.55 2.49 -2.31
C ARG A 64 -10.85 1.43 -3.34
N LYS A 65 -10.32 1.57 -4.56
CA LYS A 65 -10.50 0.58 -5.64
C LYS A 65 -10.06 -0.83 -5.22
N PHE A 66 -9.00 -0.92 -4.42
CA PHE A 66 -8.48 -2.18 -3.90
C PHE A 66 -8.95 -2.51 -2.49
N ASP A 67 -9.76 -1.63 -1.89
CA ASP A 67 -10.30 -1.76 -0.53
C ASP A 67 -9.22 -2.08 0.51
N VAL A 68 -8.04 -1.45 0.37
CA VAL A 68 -6.86 -1.72 1.21
C VAL A 68 -6.72 -0.78 2.40
N LYS A 69 -7.51 0.30 2.43
CA LYS A 69 -7.70 1.09 3.65
C LYS A 69 -8.72 0.35 4.50
N GLY A 70 -8.26 -0.30 5.56
CA GLY A 70 -9.14 -0.74 6.63
C GLY A 70 -10.01 0.43 7.09
N GLN A 71 -11.29 0.12 7.38
CA GLN A 71 -12.25 1.06 7.96
C GLN A 71 -11.68 1.75 9.22
#